data_AF-J3MB49-F1
#
_entry.id   AF-J3MB49-F1
#
_cell.length_a   1.000
_cell.length_b   1.000
_cell.length_c   1.000
_cell.angle_alpha   90.00
_cell.angle_beta   90.00
_cell.angle_gamma   90.00
#
_symmetry.space_group_name_H-M   'P 1'
#
loop_
_entity.id
_entity.type
_entity.pdbx_description
1 polymer ?
#
loop_
_entity_poly.entity_id
_entity_poly.type
_entity_poly.pdbx_seq_one_letter_code
_entity_poly.pdbx_strand_id
1 'polypeptide(L)'
;MGDLAIAGHARALLEWHSTARFCGACGSRAVPAEAGRRKQCSNESCKKRIYPRVDPVVIMLVIDKENDCALLSRQSRFVPRMWSCLAGFIEDTKITWLYYTQIVIAYCRDGSDSEKQIPGESLEEAVRRETWEETGIEVGEVIYHSSQPWPVGPSTMPCQLMVGFFAYAKSLEIHVDKKELEDAQWQSREDVKKALTFAEYEKAQRTNALKVNQICKGVEKGQSISADLNVETEEPAPMFFPGPFAIAHHLISSWAFEGAPKRTGIEHGIFPCLLVHYVNLLNVEWYNSA
;
A
#
# COMPACT_ATOMS: atom_id res chain seq x y z
N MET A 1 -3.36 3.83 -17.94
CA MET A 1 -3.34 3.71 -16.46
C MET A 1 -4.74 3.56 -15.85
N GLY A 2 -5.79 4.20 -16.38
CA GLY A 2 -7.17 4.02 -15.89
C GLY A 2 -7.66 2.56 -15.90
N ASP A 3 -7.27 1.78 -16.90
CA ASP A 3 -7.73 0.38 -17.03
C ASP A 3 -7.26 -0.53 -15.88
N LEU A 4 -6.06 -0.30 -15.35
CA LEU A 4 -5.53 -1.06 -14.20
C LEU A 4 -6.28 -0.71 -12.91
N ALA A 5 -6.64 0.55 -12.71
CA ALA A 5 -7.44 0.99 -11.57
C ALA A 5 -8.86 0.41 -11.64
N ILE A 6 -9.46 0.38 -12.83
CA ILE A 6 -10.79 -0.22 -13.07
C ILE A 6 -10.75 -1.73 -12.83
N ALA A 7 -9.77 -2.43 -13.42
CA ALA A 7 -9.61 -3.87 -13.23
C ALA A 7 -9.34 -4.22 -11.77
N GLY A 8 -8.53 -3.40 -11.10
CA GLY A 8 -8.25 -3.51 -9.67
C GLY A 8 -9.49 -3.37 -8.80
N HIS A 9 -10.28 -2.33 -9.03
CA HIS A 9 -11.55 -2.11 -8.34
C HIS A 9 -12.53 -3.26 -8.59
N ALA A 10 -12.66 -3.70 -9.84
CA ALA A 10 -13.53 -4.82 -10.21
C ALA A 10 -13.12 -6.11 -9.47
N ARG A 11 -11.82 -6.41 -9.42
CA ARG A 11 -11.30 -7.58 -8.70
C ARG A 11 -11.60 -7.51 -7.21
N ALA A 12 -11.32 -6.38 -6.57
CA ALA A 12 -11.59 -6.17 -5.14
C ALA A 12 -13.09 -6.37 -4.84
N LEU A 13 -13.96 -5.81 -5.68
CA LEU A 13 -15.41 -5.91 -5.51
C LEU A 13 -15.90 -7.36 -5.68
N LEU A 14 -15.41 -8.06 -6.70
CA LEU A 14 -15.75 -9.47 -6.96
C LEU A 14 -15.29 -10.39 -5.83
N GLU A 15 -14.08 -10.19 -5.31
CA GLU A 15 -13.56 -10.98 -4.18
C GLU A 15 -14.32 -10.69 -2.88
N TRP A 16 -14.67 -9.43 -2.62
CA TRP A 16 -15.56 -9.12 -1.50
C TRP A 16 -16.95 -9.75 -1.67
N HIS A 17 -17.45 -9.83 -2.90
CA HIS A 17 -18.71 -10.52 -3.17
C HIS A 17 -18.63 -12.02 -2.86
N SER A 18 -17.52 -12.68 -3.23
CA SER A 18 -17.29 -14.11 -3.02
C SER A 18 -17.11 -14.48 -1.54
N THR A 19 -16.47 -13.62 -0.75
CA THR A 19 -16.12 -13.87 0.65
C THR A 19 -17.22 -13.42 1.63
N ALA A 20 -17.78 -12.22 1.48
CA ALA A 20 -18.75 -11.63 2.43
C ALA A 20 -20.19 -12.14 2.22
N ARG A 21 -20.42 -13.46 2.21
CA ARG A 21 -21.72 -14.07 1.87
C ARG A 21 -22.79 -13.97 2.97
N PHE A 22 -22.37 -13.72 4.20
CA PHE A 22 -23.23 -13.68 5.39
C PHE A 22 -23.03 -12.39 6.17
N CYS A 23 -24.05 -12.01 6.93
CA CYS A 23 -24.02 -10.85 7.80
C CYS A 23 -23.21 -11.15 9.07
N GLY A 24 -22.14 -10.38 9.32
CA GLY A 24 -21.34 -10.52 10.53
C GLY A 24 -22.05 -10.17 11.84
N ALA A 25 -23.29 -9.63 11.80
CA ALA A 25 -24.06 -9.34 13.01
C ALA A 25 -25.03 -10.47 13.42
N CYS A 26 -25.66 -11.14 12.46
CA CYS A 26 -26.73 -12.12 12.73
C CYS A 26 -26.57 -13.45 11.98
N GLY A 27 -25.51 -13.62 11.19
CA GLY A 27 -25.25 -14.83 10.40
C GLY A 27 -26.17 -15.05 9.19
N SER A 28 -27.22 -14.24 9.00
CA SER A 28 -28.13 -14.37 7.86
C SER A 28 -27.46 -13.98 6.53
N ARG A 29 -28.01 -14.44 5.40
CA ARG A 29 -27.42 -14.20 4.07
C ARG A 29 -27.32 -12.70 3.76
N ALA A 30 -26.22 -12.30 3.13
CA ALA A 30 -26.01 -10.94 2.64
C ALA A 30 -26.31 -10.90 1.14
N VAL A 31 -27.25 -10.05 0.72
CA VAL A 31 -27.73 -9.93 -0.67
C VAL A 31 -27.15 -8.66 -1.30
N PRO A 32 -26.60 -8.69 -2.53
CA PRO A 32 -26.12 -7.48 -3.20
C PRO A 32 -27.20 -6.40 -3.35
N ALA A 33 -26.79 -5.13 -3.23
CA ALA A 33 -27.62 -3.95 -3.44
C ALA A 33 -26.78 -2.84 -4.13
N GLU A 34 -27.43 -1.79 -4.65
CA GLU A 34 -26.76 -0.63 -5.30
C GLU A 34 -25.75 -1.04 -6.37
N ALA A 35 -26.20 -1.86 -7.34
CA ALA A 35 -25.35 -2.39 -8.41
C ALA A 35 -24.09 -3.13 -7.89
N GLY A 36 -24.19 -3.73 -6.70
CA GLY A 36 -23.10 -4.48 -6.08
C GLY A 36 -22.13 -3.65 -5.26
N ARG A 37 -22.34 -2.35 -5.06
CA ARG A 37 -21.47 -1.51 -4.20
C ARG A 37 -21.68 -1.73 -2.71
N ARG A 38 -22.80 -2.33 -2.32
CA ARG A 38 -23.04 -2.79 -0.95
C ARG A 38 -23.81 -4.11 -0.93
N LYS A 39 -23.93 -4.68 0.26
CA LYS A 39 -24.81 -5.80 0.57
C LYS A 39 -25.80 -5.40 1.66
N GLN A 40 -26.96 -6.03 1.62
CA GLN A 40 -28.06 -5.86 2.54
C GLN A 40 -28.33 -7.22 3.21
N CYS A 41 -28.39 -7.26 4.54
CA CYS A 41 -28.78 -8.47 5.26
C CYS A 41 -30.21 -8.87 4.89
N SER A 42 -30.44 -10.15 4.56
CA SER A 42 -31.76 -10.69 4.19
C SER A 42 -32.72 -10.84 5.36
N ASN A 43 -32.23 -10.72 6.60
CA ASN A 43 -33.08 -10.79 7.79
C ASN A 43 -33.76 -9.45 8.03
N GLU A 44 -35.10 -9.47 7.98
CA GLU A 44 -35.96 -8.30 8.17
C GLU A 44 -35.80 -7.64 9.55
N SER A 45 -35.43 -8.38 10.60
CA SER A 45 -35.19 -7.78 11.91
C SER A 45 -33.80 -7.13 12.03
N CYS A 46 -32.82 -7.57 11.22
CA CYS A 46 -31.45 -7.04 11.29
C CYS A 46 -31.23 -5.87 10.33
N LYS A 47 -31.58 -6.04 9.04
CA LYS A 47 -31.41 -5.03 7.97
C LYS A 47 -30.05 -4.31 7.94
N LYS A 48 -28.99 -4.93 8.46
CA LYS A 48 -27.64 -4.34 8.47
C LYS A 48 -27.14 -4.13 7.03
N ARG A 49 -26.62 -2.93 6.77
CA ARG A 49 -25.89 -2.57 5.54
C ARG A 49 -24.43 -3.00 5.70
N ILE A 50 -23.88 -3.59 4.66
CA ILE A 50 -22.53 -4.15 4.65
C ILE A 50 -21.79 -3.55 3.46
N TYR A 51 -20.66 -2.92 3.72
CA TYR A 51 -19.81 -2.27 2.70
C TYR A 51 -18.53 -3.08 2.49
N PRO A 52 -17.88 -2.94 1.32
CA PRO A 52 -16.55 -3.49 1.09
C PRO A 52 -15.54 -2.97 2.12
N ARG A 53 -14.69 -3.87 2.63
CA ARG A 53 -13.58 -3.50 3.52
C ARG A 53 -12.44 -2.93 2.68
N VAL A 54 -11.81 -1.88 3.19
CA VAL A 54 -10.54 -1.33 2.67
C VAL A 54 -9.60 -1.21 3.86
N ASP A 55 -8.47 -1.90 3.79
CA ASP A 55 -7.50 -1.96 4.89
C ASP A 55 -6.36 -0.97 4.62
N PRO A 56 -6.18 0.07 5.45
CA PRO A 56 -5.10 1.05 5.26
C PRO A 56 -3.75 0.43 5.60
N VAL A 57 -2.77 0.65 4.72
CA VAL A 57 -1.39 0.20 4.88
C VAL A 57 -0.48 1.39 4.65
N VAL A 58 0.36 1.71 5.62
CA VAL A 58 1.40 2.72 5.44
C VAL A 58 2.59 2.07 4.72
N ILE A 59 3.20 2.81 3.80
CA ILE A 59 4.46 2.42 3.18
C ILE A 59 5.39 3.63 3.20
N MET A 60 6.62 3.46 3.65
CA MET A 60 7.51 4.57 3.95
C MET A 60 8.93 4.32 3.45
N LEU A 61 9.48 5.34 2.80
CA LEU A 61 10.91 5.43 2.57
C LEU A 61 11.52 6.25 3.72
N VAL A 62 12.34 5.59 4.55
CA VAL A 62 13.04 6.24 5.65
C VAL A 62 14.34 6.82 5.12
N ILE A 63 14.55 8.12 5.32
CA ILE A 63 15.63 8.91 4.74
C ILE A 63 16.53 9.40 5.86
N ASP A 64 17.83 9.17 5.69
CA ASP A 64 18.87 9.88 6.41
C ASP A 64 19.33 11.07 5.57
N LYS A 65 19.02 12.29 6.06
CA LYS A 65 19.37 13.53 5.37
C LYS A 65 20.88 13.82 5.43
N GLU A 66 21.57 13.35 6.46
CA GLU A 66 22.97 13.71 6.71
C GLU A 66 23.91 12.90 5.81
N ASN A 67 23.65 11.60 5.67
CA ASN A 67 24.46 10.70 4.85
C ASN A 67 23.92 10.50 3.42
N ASP A 68 22.87 11.22 3.04
CA ASP A 68 22.19 11.13 1.75
C ASP A 68 21.85 9.69 1.32
N CYS A 69 21.31 8.92 2.26
CA CYS A 69 20.94 7.52 2.07
C CYS A 69 19.49 7.26 2.51
N ALA A 70 18.94 6.14 2.05
CA ALA A 70 17.61 5.69 2.41
C ALA A 70 17.64 4.24 2.89
N LEU A 71 16.80 3.94 3.87
CA LEU A 71 16.63 2.60 4.41
C LEU A 71 15.79 1.78 3.43
N LEU A 72 16.34 0.66 2.99
CA LEU A 72 15.65 -0.32 2.16
C LEU A 72 15.71 -1.67 2.85
N SER A 73 14.65 -2.45 2.74
CA SER A 73 14.55 -3.79 3.34
C SER A 73 14.24 -4.87 2.31
N ARG A 74 14.49 -6.11 2.72
CA ARG A 74 14.11 -7.32 1.99
C ARG A 74 13.31 -8.24 2.89
N GLN A 75 12.26 -8.83 2.33
CA GLN A 75 11.47 -9.86 2.99
C GLN A 75 11.80 -11.24 2.41
N SER A 76 11.85 -12.26 3.27
CA SER A 76 12.12 -13.64 2.88
C SER A 76 11.06 -14.22 1.91
N ARG A 77 9.85 -13.65 1.93
CA ARG A 77 8.73 -14.05 1.06
C ARG A 77 8.83 -13.49 -0.36
N PHE A 78 9.61 -12.44 -0.57
CA PHE A 78 9.72 -11.79 -1.87
C PHE A 78 10.70 -12.50 -2.81
N VAL A 79 10.70 -12.09 -4.08
CA VAL A 79 11.68 -12.56 -5.05
C VAL A 79 13.07 -12.30 -4.47
N PRO A 80 13.98 -13.29 -4.46
CA PRO A 80 15.31 -13.10 -3.91
C PRO A 80 15.95 -11.82 -4.47
N ARG A 81 16.58 -11.04 -3.59
CA ARG A 81 17.29 -9.78 -3.91
C ARG A 81 16.40 -8.56 -4.26
N MET A 82 15.08 -8.65 -4.07
CA MET A 82 14.21 -7.46 -4.19
C MET A 82 14.28 -6.60 -2.92
N TRP A 83 14.69 -5.33 -3.08
CA TRP A 83 14.74 -4.31 -2.05
C TRP A 83 13.54 -3.37 -2.17
N SER A 84 12.90 -3.00 -1.06
CA SER A 84 11.70 -2.17 -1.05
C SER A 84 11.67 -1.25 0.19
N CYS A 85 10.72 -0.32 0.19
CA CYS A 85 10.29 0.41 1.38
C CYS A 85 9.71 -0.52 2.45
N LEU A 86 9.76 -0.09 3.71
CA LEU A 86 9.01 -0.69 4.82
C LEU A 86 7.52 -0.45 4.64
N ALA A 87 6.67 -1.36 5.10
CA ALA A 87 5.22 -1.20 5.03
C ALA A 87 4.48 -2.03 6.07
N GLY A 88 3.41 -1.47 6.64
CA GLY A 88 2.63 -2.17 7.63
C GLY A 88 1.21 -1.62 7.80
N PHE A 89 0.39 -2.38 8.51
CA PHE A 89 -1.02 -2.03 8.70
C PHE A 89 -1.18 -0.94 9.75
N ILE A 90 -2.19 -0.11 9.58
CA ILE A 90 -2.61 0.78 10.66
C ILE A 90 -3.30 -0.04 11.75
N GLU A 91 -3.05 0.27 13.02
CA GLU A 91 -3.74 -0.39 14.13
C GLU A 91 -4.95 0.42 14.60
N ASP A 92 -6.12 -0.22 14.61
CA ASP A 92 -7.37 0.36 15.12
C ASP A 92 -7.36 0.54 16.66
N THR A 93 -6.38 -0.06 17.35
CA THR A 93 -6.21 0.03 18.80
C THR A 93 -4.74 0.18 19.11
N LYS A 94 -4.32 1.26 19.78
CA LYS A 94 -2.93 1.42 20.24
C LYS A 94 -2.56 0.31 21.24
N ILE A 95 -1.93 -0.79 20.80
CA ILE A 95 -1.38 -1.84 21.68
C ILE A 95 0.09 -1.52 21.98
N THR A 96 0.38 -0.32 22.51
CA THR A 96 1.67 -0.05 23.14
C THR A 96 1.49 -0.07 24.65
N TRP A 97 1.87 -1.21 25.26
CA TRP A 97 1.75 -1.50 26.70
C TRP A 97 2.39 -0.44 27.62
N LEU A 98 3.25 0.43 27.09
CA LEU A 98 3.95 1.47 27.86
C LEU A 98 3.23 2.83 27.91
N TYR A 99 2.30 3.13 27.00
CA TYR A 99 1.52 4.39 27.04
C TYR A 99 0.16 4.23 27.73
N TYR A 100 -0.36 3.01 27.81
CA TYR A 100 -1.69 2.74 28.37
C TYR A 100 -1.79 3.07 29.87
N THR A 101 -0.71 2.90 30.64
CA THR A 101 -0.73 3.20 32.08
C THR A 101 -0.84 4.70 32.35
N GLN A 102 -0.24 5.56 31.54
CA GLN A 102 -0.34 7.02 31.73
C GLN A 102 -1.67 7.58 31.22
N ILE A 103 -2.18 7.07 30.09
CA ILE A 103 -3.44 7.56 29.52
C ILE A 103 -4.64 7.10 30.35
N VAL A 104 -4.71 5.83 30.78
CA VAL A 104 -5.84 5.36 31.61
C VAL A 104 -5.88 6.04 32.99
N ILE A 105 -4.72 6.33 33.59
CA ILE A 105 -4.65 7.05 34.88
C ILE A 105 -5.11 8.52 34.72
N ALA A 106 -4.84 9.15 33.58
CA ALA A 106 -5.33 10.51 33.31
C ALA A 106 -6.85 10.53 33.03
N TYR A 107 -7.38 9.56 32.29
CA TYR A 107 -8.80 9.54 31.89
C TYR A 107 -9.77 9.03 32.99
N CYS A 108 -9.31 8.24 33.96
CA CYS A 108 -10.14 7.84 35.10
C CYS A 108 -10.40 8.95 36.13
N ARG A 109 -9.81 10.14 35.98
CA ARG A 109 -9.99 11.26 36.93
C ARG A 109 -11.16 12.19 36.63
N ASP A 110 -11.62 12.30 35.39
CA ASP A 110 -12.51 13.41 34.99
C ASP A 110 -13.99 13.08 34.82
N GLY A 111 -14.44 11.85 35.11
CA GLY A 111 -15.85 11.54 35.42
C GLY A 111 -16.94 12.00 34.43
N SER A 112 -16.60 12.46 33.22
CA SER A 112 -17.54 12.98 32.24
C SER A 112 -17.83 11.96 31.15
N ASP A 113 -19.11 11.64 30.97
CA ASP A 113 -19.69 10.82 29.89
C ASP A 113 -19.53 11.50 28.51
N SER A 114 -18.29 11.74 28.07
CA SER A 114 -18.01 12.08 26.68
C SER A 114 -17.85 10.79 25.86
N GLU A 115 -18.67 10.68 24.82
CA GLU A 115 -18.66 9.69 23.74
C GLU A 115 -17.26 9.10 23.50
N LYS A 116 -17.11 7.81 23.82
CA LYS A 116 -15.84 7.06 23.83
C LYS A 116 -15.27 6.95 22.42
N GLN A 117 -14.41 7.89 22.03
CA GLN A 117 -13.56 7.74 20.85
C GLN A 117 -12.47 6.70 21.17
N ILE A 118 -12.58 5.52 20.55
CA ILE A 118 -11.54 4.48 20.64
C ILE A 118 -10.28 5.08 19.99
N PRO A 119 -9.15 5.22 20.70
CA PRO A 119 -7.95 5.84 20.14
C PRO A 119 -7.31 4.88 19.13
N GLY A 120 -7.67 5.05 17.87
CA GLY A 120 -6.94 4.48 16.74
C GLY A 120 -5.59 5.18 16.54
N GLU A 121 -4.68 4.48 15.89
CA GLU A 121 -3.38 5.01 15.48
C GLU A 121 -3.55 6.02 14.32
N SER A 122 -2.75 7.11 14.30
CA SER A 122 -2.64 7.97 13.11
C SER A 122 -1.74 7.34 12.05
N LEU A 123 -1.83 7.77 10.79
CA LEU A 123 -0.94 7.26 9.73
C LEU A 123 0.54 7.52 10.06
N GLU A 124 0.85 8.68 10.64
CA GLU A 124 2.20 9.04 11.03
C GLU A 124 2.68 8.26 12.26
N GLU A 125 1.77 7.87 13.16
CA GLU A 125 2.08 6.97 14.27
C GLU A 125 2.38 5.56 13.76
N ALA A 126 1.59 5.04 12.81
CA ALA A 126 1.85 3.75 12.17
C ALA A 126 3.20 3.71 11.47
N VAL A 127 3.55 4.77 10.73
CA VAL A 127 4.89 4.89 10.10
C VAL A 127 6.01 4.80 11.16
N ARG A 128 5.84 5.42 12.32
CA ARG A 128 6.83 5.38 13.40
C ARG A 128 6.92 4.01 14.03
N ARG A 129 5.79 3.40 14.37
CA ARG A 129 5.70 2.09 15.00
C ARG A 129 6.31 1.02 14.10
N GLU A 130 5.83 0.91 12.87
CA GLU A 130 6.31 -0.10 11.91
C GLU A 130 7.81 0.04 11.62
N THR A 131 8.31 1.28 11.47
CA THR A 131 9.75 1.48 11.28
C THR A 131 10.56 1.01 12.49
N TRP A 132 10.08 1.30 13.70
CA TRP A 132 10.72 0.90 14.95
C TRP A 132 10.66 -0.61 15.17
N GLU A 133 9.52 -1.24 14.92
CA GLU A 133 9.30 -2.68 15.08
C GLU A 133 10.16 -3.50 14.12
N GLU A 134 10.21 -3.13 12.84
CA GLU A 134 10.94 -3.90 11.83
C GLU A 134 12.47 -3.65 11.87
N THR A 135 12.91 -2.44 12.23
CA THR A 135 14.31 -2.01 12.04
C THR A 135 14.97 -1.33 13.24
N GLY A 136 14.22 -1.02 14.30
CA GLY A 136 14.75 -0.28 15.46
C GLY A 136 15.16 1.16 15.16
N ILE A 137 14.71 1.73 14.03
CA ILE A 137 15.02 3.12 13.65
C ILE A 137 13.95 4.07 14.19
N GLU A 138 14.36 5.09 14.93
CA GLU A 138 13.47 6.16 15.35
C GLU A 138 13.27 7.13 14.19
N VAL A 139 12.02 7.51 13.92
CA VAL A 139 11.72 8.51 12.88
C VAL A 139 11.02 9.74 13.44
N GLY A 140 11.43 10.91 12.93
CA GLY A 140 10.94 12.21 13.32
C GLY A 140 9.79 12.69 12.44
N GLU A 141 10.12 13.57 11.50
CA GLU A 141 9.17 14.12 10.55
C GLU A 141 8.69 13.04 9.57
N VAL A 142 7.38 13.00 9.32
CA VAL A 142 6.72 12.09 8.38
C VAL A 142 5.91 12.95 7.40
N ILE A 143 6.16 12.81 6.11
CA ILE A 143 5.56 13.61 5.04
C ILE A 143 4.81 12.68 4.09
N TYR A 144 3.52 12.92 3.91
CA TYR A 144 2.72 12.22 2.91
C TYR A 144 3.23 12.50 1.49
N HIS A 145 3.33 11.46 0.68
CA HIS A 145 3.72 11.55 -0.73
C HIS A 145 2.54 11.27 -1.67
N SER A 146 2.00 10.05 -1.63
CA SER A 146 0.93 9.62 -2.53
C SER A 146 0.16 8.43 -1.97
N SER A 147 -0.93 8.02 -2.63
CA SER A 147 -1.70 6.82 -2.25
C SER A 147 -1.95 5.93 -3.46
N GLN A 148 -2.01 4.63 -3.25
CA GLN A 148 -2.28 3.64 -4.31
C GLN A 148 -3.24 2.56 -3.80
N PRO A 149 -4.40 2.35 -4.47
CA PRO A 149 -5.20 1.17 -4.25
C PRO A 149 -4.41 -0.08 -4.63
N TRP A 150 -4.33 -1.03 -3.71
CA TRP A 150 -3.62 -2.28 -3.88
C TRP A 150 -4.60 -3.46 -3.77
N PRO A 151 -5.28 -3.78 -4.88
CA PRO A 151 -6.27 -4.84 -4.90
C PRO A 151 -5.60 -6.21 -4.93
N VAL A 152 -4.26 -6.33 -4.80
CA VAL A 152 -3.52 -7.60 -4.94
C VAL A 152 -3.11 -8.30 -3.65
N GLY A 153 -3.77 -7.95 -2.55
CA GLY A 153 -3.66 -8.67 -1.28
C GLY A 153 -4.14 -10.12 -1.33
N PRO A 154 -3.95 -10.88 -0.23
CA PRO A 154 -4.50 -12.22 -0.06
C PRO A 154 -6.02 -12.25 -0.32
N SER A 155 -6.58 -13.42 -0.67
CA SER A 155 -8.04 -13.56 -0.90
C SER A 155 -8.91 -13.13 0.29
N THR A 156 -8.35 -13.16 1.50
CA THR A 156 -9.01 -12.66 2.72
C THR A 156 -9.03 -11.14 2.86
N MET A 157 -8.26 -10.42 2.03
CA MET A 157 -8.12 -8.96 2.04
C MET A 157 -8.39 -8.40 0.63
N PRO A 158 -9.66 -8.10 0.29
CA PRO A 158 -10.05 -7.81 -1.09
C PRO A 158 -9.43 -6.52 -1.64
N CYS A 159 -9.12 -5.54 -0.77
CA CYS A 159 -8.50 -4.29 -1.16
C CYS A 159 -7.68 -3.69 -0.02
N GLN A 160 -6.39 -3.43 -0.26
CA GLN A 160 -5.56 -2.61 0.62
C GLN A 160 -5.46 -1.20 0.04
N LEU A 161 -5.37 -0.18 0.89
CA LEU A 161 -5.04 1.18 0.49
C LEU A 161 -3.62 1.51 0.96
N MET A 162 -2.68 1.52 0.03
CA MET A 162 -1.29 1.89 0.33
C MET A 162 -1.20 3.40 0.44
N VAL A 163 -0.67 3.90 1.54
CA VAL A 163 -0.46 5.33 1.80
C VAL A 163 1.03 5.55 1.96
N GLY A 164 1.63 6.24 0.99
CA GLY A 164 3.06 6.44 0.84
C GLY A 164 3.58 7.65 1.59
N PHE A 165 4.69 7.48 2.30
CA PHE A 165 5.33 8.51 3.10
C PHE A 165 6.84 8.60 2.88
N PHE A 166 7.38 9.80 3.04
CA PHE A 166 8.78 10.00 3.40
C PHE A 166 8.88 10.18 4.91
N ALA A 167 9.75 9.39 5.55
CA ALA A 167 10.03 9.50 6.97
C ALA A 167 11.51 9.87 7.16
N TYR A 168 11.82 10.68 8.16
CA TYR A 168 13.20 11.10 8.40
C TYR A 168 13.76 10.49 9.68
N ALA A 169 14.89 9.79 9.54
CA ALA A 169 15.53 9.09 10.62
C ALA A 169 16.11 10.04 11.68
N LYS A 170 16.02 9.62 12.94
CA LYS A 170 16.67 10.23 14.11
C LYS A 170 17.80 9.36 14.66
N SER A 171 17.71 8.05 14.44
CA SER A 171 18.76 7.07 14.74
C SER A 171 19.18 6.34 13.46
N LEU A 172 20.38 5.76 13.46
CA LEU A 172 20.95 5.07 12.28
C LEU A 172 21.31 3.60 12.56
N GLU A 173 21.30 3.18 13.82
CA GLU A 173 21.64 1.81 14.22
C GLU A 173 20.48 0.86 13.91
N ILE A 174 20.67 0.00 12.92
CA ILE A 174 19.65 -0.94 12.44
C ILE A 174 19.64 -2.19 13.32
N HIS A 175 18.47 -2.50 13.86
CA HIS A 175 18.15 -3.76 14.55
C HIS A 175 16.99 -4.46 13.84
N VAL A 176 17.32 -5.38 12.93
CA VAL A 176 16.33 -6.05 12.09
C VAL A 176 15.55 -7.11 12.86
N ASP A 177 14.21 -7.05 12.87
CA ASP A 177 13.39 -8.19 13.28
C ASP A 177 13.42 -9.28 12.20
N LYS A 178 14.18 -10.35 12.47
CA LYS A 178 14.34 -11.49 11.56
C LYS A 178 13.08 -12.35 11.39
N LYS A 179 12.01 -12.09 12.15
CA LYS A 179 10.71 -12.74 11.93
C LYS A 179 10.00 -12.19 10.70
N GLU A 180 10.18 -10.90 10.42
CA GLU A 180 9.46 -10.19 9.36
C GLU A 180 10.37 -9.86 8.18
N LEU A 181 11.58 -9.37 8.46
CA LEU A 181 12.55 -8.96 7.46
C LEU A 181 13.73 -9.93 7.40
N GLU A 182 14.17 -10.23 6.18
CA GLU A 182 15.43 -10.93 5.97
C GLU A 182 16.62 -10.01 6.24
N ASP A 183 16.54 -8.76 5.76
CA ASP A 183 17.61 -7.77 5.88
C ASP A 183 17.09 -6.33 5.72
N ALA A 184 17.81 -5.36 6.27
CA ALA A 184 17.57 -3.93 6.09
C ALA A 184 18.90 -3.16 6.08
N GLN A 185 19.07 -2.26 5.13
CA GLN A 185 20.34 -1.55 4.91
C GLN A 185 20.10 -0.10 4.47
N TRP A 186 20.99 0.78 4.91
CA TRP A 186 21.13 2.12 4.35
C TRP A 186 21.76 2.05 2.97
N GLN A 187 21.06 2.53 1.95
CA GLN A 187 21.54 2.57 0.57
C GLN A 187 21.77 4.02 0.13
N SER A 188 22.95 4.29 -0.42
CA SER A 188 23.30 5.62 -0.90
C SER A 188 22.39 6.03 -2.05
N ARG A 189 22.08 7.33 -2.16
CA ARG A 189 21.32 7.86 -3.30
C ARG A 189 21.96 7.50 -4.64
N GLU A 190 23.29 7.50 -4.71
CA GLU A 190 24.03 7.16 -5.92
C GLU A 190 23.81 5.70 -6.34
N ASP A 191 23.87 4.77 -5.39
CA ASP A 191 23.68 3.34 -5.68
C ASP A 191 22.22 3.04 -6.05
N VAL A 192 21.26 3.69 -5.39
CA VAL A 192 19.84 3.60 -5.76
C VAL A 192 19.61 4.13 -7.17
N LYS A 193 20.21 5.27 -7.55
CA LYS A 193 20.13 5.79 -8.93
C LYS A 193 20.70 4.80 -9.93
N LYS A 194 21.91 4.25 -9.67
CA LYS A 194 22.55 3.26 -10.54
C LYS A 194 21.63 2.05 -10.75
N ALA A 195 21.06 1.52 -9.66
CA ALA A 195 20.15 0.38 -9.69
C ALA A 195 18.84 0.68 -10.45
N LEU A 196 18.28 1.89 -10.34
CA LEU A 196 17.10 2.30 -11.11
C LEU A 196 17.39 2.50 -12.60
N THR A 197 18.60 2.96 -12.95
CA THR A 197 19.01 3.17 -14.35
C THR A 197 19.51 1.91 -15.04
N PHE A 198 19.76 0.82 -14.30
CA PHE A 198 20.33 -0.39 -14.88
C PHE A 198 19.37 -1.00 -15.91
N ALA A 199 19.81 -1.06 -17.17
CA ALA A 199 19.01 -1.36 -18.36
C ALA A 199 18.32 -2.73 -18.35
N GLU A 200 18.73 -3.63 -17.46
CA GLU A 200 18.09 -4.93 -17.24
C GLU A 200 16.69 -4.80 -16.62
N TYR A 201 16.45 -3.74 -15.84
CA TYR A 201 15.14 -3.43 -15.28
C TYR A 201 14.12 -3.11 -16.39
N GLU A 202 14.49 -2.30 -17.38
CA GLU A 202 13.63 -2.05 -18.54
C GLU A 202 13.40 -3.33 -19.37
N LYS A 203 14.44 -4.14 -19.56
CA LYS A 203 14.37 -5.39 -20.34
C LYS A 203 13.42 -6.39 -19.66
N ALA A 204 13.55 -6.60 -18.35
CA ALA A 204 12.67 -7.48 -17.57
C ALA A 204 11.20 -6.99 -17.55
N GLN A 205 10.97 -5.68 -17.43
CA GLN A 205 9.63 -5.09 -17.48
C GLN A 205 8.98 -5.23 -18.86
N ARG A 206 9.73 -5.00 -19.95
CA ARG A 206 9.24 -5.21 -21.33
C ARG A 206 8.87 -6.67 -21.56
N THR A 207 9.69 -7.62 -21.12
CA THR A 207 9.41 -9.06 -21.23
C THR A 207 8.14 -9.45 -20.47
N ASN A 208 7.91 -8.93 -19.26
CA ASN A 208 6.71 -9.22 -18.50
C ASN A 208 5.45 -8.58 -19.09
N ALA A 209 5.53 -7.34 -19.58
CA ALA A 209 4.43 -6.70 -20.29
C ALA A 209 4.06 -7.45 -21.58
N LEU A 210 5.06 -7.97 -22.31
CA LEU A 210 4.84 -8.82 -23.50
C LEU A 210 4.15 -10.14 -23.13
N LYS A 211 4.57 -10.81 -22.05
CA LYS A 211 3.93 -12.04 -21.55
C LYS A 211 2.48 -11.79 -21.13
N VAL A 212 2.21 -10.71 -20.40
CA VAL A 212 0.82 -10.34 -20.01
C VAL A 212 -0.04 -10.06 -21.23
N ASN A 213 0.49 -9.33 -22.22
CA ASN A 213 -0.23 -9.10 -23.47
C ASN A 213 -0.52 -10.39 -24.25
N GLN A 214 0.40 -11.37 -24.23
CA GLN A 214 0.19 -12.69 -24.83
C GLN A 214 -0.88 -13.50 -24.06
N ILE A 215 -0.89 -13.43 -22.74
CA ILE A 215 -1.92 -14.07 -21.90
C ILE A 215 -3.30 -13.45 -22.17
N CYS A 216 -3.38 -12.12 -22.20
CA CYS A 216 -4.63 -11.39 -22.46
C CYS A 216 -5.19 -11.62 -23.88
N LYS A 217 -4.33 -11.96 -24.85
CA LYS A 217 -4.74 -12.29 -26.22
C LYS A 217 -5.23 -13.74 -26.38
N GLY A 218 -5.16 -14.55 -25.31
CA GLY A 218 -5.51 -15.97 -25.35
C GLY A 218 -4.42 -16.79 -26.03
N VAL A 219 -3.77 -17.69 -25.29
CA VAL A 219 -2.84 -18.65 -25.88
C VAL A 219 -3.66 -19.69 -26.64
N GLU A 220 -3.56 -19.70 -27.97
CA GLU A 220 -3.93 -20.88 -28.76
C GLU A 220 -3.08 -22.06 -28.27
N LYS A 221 -3.74 -23.16 -27.88
CA LYS A 221 -3.09 -24.38 -27.43
C LYS A 221 -2.20 -24.94 -28.55
N GLY A 222 -0.89 -24.78 -28.38
CA GLY A 222 0.09 -25.62 -29.07
C GLY A 222 1.25 -24.86 -29.68
N GLN A 223 2.21 -24.42 -28.85
CA GLN A 223 3.62 -24.33 -29.25
C GLN A 223 4.47 -24.17 -27.98
N SER A 224 5.19 -25.23 -27.61
CA SER A 224 6.32 -25.11 -26.69
C SER A 224 7.44 -24.38 -27.41
N ILE A 225 7.81 -23.19 -26.95
CA ILE A 225 9.02 -22.51 -27.41
C ILE A 225 9.94 -22.38 -26.19
N SER A 226 10.60 -23.50 -25.88
CA SER A 226 11.72 -23.58 -24.94
C SER A 226 13.05 -23.34 -25.66
N ALA A 227 13.06 -22.59 -26.75
CA ALA A 227 14.26 -22.28 -27.52
C ALA A 227 14.12 -20.85 -28.01
N ASP A 228 14.78 -19.95 -27.28
CA ASP A 228 15.46 -18.75 -27.77
C ASP A 228 15.46 -17.73 -26.65
N LEU A 229 16.54 -17.76 -25.89
CA LEU A 229 17.26 -16.62 -25.32
C LEU A 229 18.35 -17.23 -24.43
N ASN A 230 19.52 -17.46 -25.02
CA ASN A 230 20.75 -17.67 -24.25
C ASN A 230 20.92 -16.42 -23.37
N VAL A 231 20.69 -16.59 -22.07
CA VAL A 231 21.09 -15.63 -21.06
C VAL A 231 22.60 -15.78 -20.94
N GLU A 232 23.35 -14.91 -21.62
CA GLU A 232 24.75 -14.71 -21.31
C GLU A 232 24.85 -14.33 -19.83
N THR A 233 25.66 -15.08 -19.11
CA THR A 233 25.98 -14.91 -17.69
C THR A 233 26.74 -13.60 -17.50
N GLU A 234 26.00 -12.52 -17.31
CA GLU A 234 26.50 -11.29 -16.69
C GLU A 234 26.03 -11.28 -15.22
N GLU A 235 26.90 -10.86 -14.30
CA GLU A 235 26.61 -10.93 -12.87
C GLU A 235 25.31 -10.20 -12.52
N PRO A 236 24.33 -10.86 -11.87
CA PRO A 236 23.03 -10.25 -11.61
C PRO A 236 23.21 -9.02 -10.73
N ALA A 237 22.59 -7.90 -11.12
CA ALA A 237 22.65 -6.65 -10.41
C ALA A 237 22.41 -6.85 -8.88
N PRO A 238 23.23 -6.23 -8.01
CA PRO A 238 23.19 -6.50 -6.58
C PRO A 238 21.89 -6.05 -5.89
N MET A 239 21.08 -5.23 -6.56
CA MET A 239 19.86 -4.61 -6.02
C MET A 239 18.78 -4.51 -7.09
N PHE A 240 17.59 -5.05 -6.81
CA PHE A 240 16.41 -4.98 -7.70
C PHE A 240 15.24 -4.32 -6.97
N PHE A 241 14.50 -3.44 -7.64
CA PHE A 241 13.36 -2.72 -7.08
C PHE A 241 12.01 -3.22 -7.61
N PRO A 242 10.90 -2.99 -6.88
CA PRO A 242 9.54 -3.18 -7.39
C PRO A 242 9.32 -2.46 -8.73
N GLY A 243 8.44 -3.03 -9.56
CA GLY A 243 8.07 -2.51 -10.89
C GLY A 243 7.65 -1.03 -10.88
N PRO A 244 7.69 -0.32 -12.04
CA PRO A 244 7.48 1.13 -12.11
C PRO A 244 6.05 1.58 -11.77
N PHE A 245 5.13 0.63 -11.61
CA PHE A 245 3.76 0.87 -11.20
C PHE A 245 3.54 0.65 -9.69
N ALA A 246 4.54 0.21 -8.94
CA ALA A 246 4.44 0.01 -7.50
C ALA A 246 4.68 1.34 -6.77
N ILE A 247 3.89 1.65 -5.75
CA ILE A 247 4.08 2.84 -4.90
C ILE A 247 5.49 2.90 -4.27
N ALA A 248 6.07 1.74 -3.91
CA ALA A 248 7.46 1.65 -3.45
C ALA A 248 8.44 2.21 -4.50
N HIS A 249 8.26 1.84 -5.78
CA HIS A 249 9.09 2.37 -6.86
C HIS A 249 8.94 3.89 -6.98
N HIS A 250 7.72 4.41 -6.88
CA HIS A 250 7.47 5.85 -6.96
C HIS A 250 8.12 6.62 -5.80
N LEU A 251 8.09 6.09 -4.57
CA LEU A 251 8.76 6.69 -3.42
C LEU A 251 10.28 6.71 -3.63
N ILE A 252 10.85 5.56 -4.03
CA ILE A 252 12.29 5.39 -4.22
C ILE A 252 12.79 6.27 -5.38
N SER A 253 12.07 6.30 -6.50
CA SER A 253 12.46 7.09 -7.68
C SER A 253 12.27 8.59 -7.46
N SER A 254 11.16 9.01 -6.84
CA SER A 254 10.96 10.43 -6.48
C SER A 254 12.07 10.88 -5.54
N TRP A 255 12.35 10.13 -4.46
CA TRP A 255 13.50 10.46 -3.62
C TRP A 255 14.78 10.49 -4.44
N ALA A 256 15.14 9.45 -5.18
CA ALA A 256 16.42 9.35 -5.87
C ALA A 256 16.66 10.52 -6.85
N PHE A 257 15.68 10.84 -7.70
CA PHE A 257 15.84 11.80 -8.80
C PHE A 257 15.36 13.21 -8.48
N GLU A 258 14.42 13.38 -7.55
CA GLU A 258 13.91 14.68 -7.12
C GLU A 258 14.45 14.93 -5.70
N GLY A 259 15.40 15.87 -5.56
CA GLY A 259 15.97 16.20 -4.25
C GLY A 259 14.85 16.43 -3.24
N ALA A 260 14.92 15.70 -2.10
CA ALA A 260 13.85 15.55 -1.10
C ALA A 260 12.95 16.79 -0.96
N PRO A 261 11.62 16.65 -0.82
CA PRO A 261 10.69 17.76 -0.88
C PRO A 261 11.11 18.86 0.10
N LYS A 262 11.57 19.98 -0.45
CA LYS A 262 11.78 21.20 0.33
C LYS A 262 10.40 21.65 0.79
N ARG A 263 10.26 21.95 2.08
CA ARG A 263 9.04 22.57 2.64
C ARG A 263 8.79 23.90 1.91
N THR A 264 8.02 23.87 0.84
CA THR A 264 7.42 25.03 0.20
C THR A 264 5.95 24.71 0.05
N GLY A 265 5.11 25.62 0.54
CA GLY A 265 3.69 25.41 0.76
C GLY A 265 2.99 24.79 -0.45
N ILE A 266 2.11 23.83 -0.13
CA ILE A 266 0.97 23.31 -0.90
C ILE A 266 0.89 23.91 -2.33
N GLU A 267 1.74 23.43 -3.22
CA GLU A 267 1.47 23.46 -4.65
C GLU A 267 1.21 22.01 -5.05
N HIS A 268 -0.06 21.73 -5.29
CA HIS A 268 -0.55 20.44 -5.72
C HIS A 268 0.08 20.06 -7.07
N GLY A 269 1.22 19.38 -7.02
CA GLY A 269 1.69 18.51 -8.08
C GLY A 269 0.74 17.33 -8.20
N ILE A 270 -0.39 17.55 -8.88
CA ILE A 270 -1.36 16.53 -9.25
C ILE A 270 -0.67 15.59 -10.26
N PHE A 271 0.07 14.60 -9.77
CA PHE A 271 0.15 13.33 -10.49
C PHE A 271 -1.22 12.68 -10.35
N PRO A 272 -1.90 12.29 -11.44
CA PRO A 272 -3.32 12.00 -11.43
C PRO A 272 -3.62 10.73 -10.63
N CYS A 273 -3.83 10.89 -9.32
CA CYS A 273 -4.75 10.09 -8.54
C CYS A 273 -6.15 10.37 -9.09
N LEU A 274 -6.56 9.60 -10.09
CA LEU A 274 -7.93 9.54 -10.59
C LEU A 274 -8.86 9.03 -9.47
N LEU A 275 -9.26 9.94 -8.57
CA LEU A 275 -10.40 9.72 -7.67
C LEU A 275 -11.22 10.99 -7.38
N VAL A 276 -11.00 12.10 -8.11
CA VAL A 276 -11.81 13.32 -7.97
C VAL A 276 -12.20 13.86 -9.34
N HIS A 277 -12.96 13.09 -10.12
CA HIS A 277 -13.75 13.58 -11.25
C HIS A 277 -14.94 12.66 -11.56
N TYR A 278 -15.73 12.32 -10.53
CA TYR A 278 -17.00 11.58 -10.71
C TYR A 278 -18.13 12.07 -9.78
N VAL A 279 -18.13 13.36 -9.42
CA VAL A 279 -19.24 13.98 -8.67
C VAL A 279 -20.02 15.01 -9.50
N ASN A 280 -19.59 15.35 -10.72
CA ASN A 280 -20.31 16.31 -11.59
C ASN A 280 -20.92 15.72 -12.87
N LEU A 281 -21.03 14.39 -13.00
CA LEU A 281 -21.70 13.76 -14.15
C LEU A 281 -23.01 13.01 -13.79
N LEU A 282 -23.51 13.12 -12.56
CA LEU A 282 -24.78 12.47 -12.15
C LEU A 282 -25.71 13.39 -11.36
N ASN A 283 -25.66 14.71 -11.58
CA ASN A 283 -26.72 15.60 -11.12
C ASN A 283 -27.69 15.92 -12.26
N VAL A 284 -28.86 15.27 -12.17
CA VAL A 284 -30.19 15.82 -12.44
C VAL A 284 -30.58 16.03 -13.91
N GLU A 285 -31.14 14.96 -14.51
CA GLU A 285 -32.37 15.05 -15.31
C GLU A 285 -33.31 13.91 -14.91
N TRP A 286 -33.85 13.98 -13.70
CA TRP A 286 -35.06 13.24 -13.32
C TRP A 286 -35.95 14.13 -12.45
N TYR A 287 -36.37 15.25 -13.04
CA TYR A 287 -37.52 16.01 -12.58
C TYR A 287 -38.36 16.34 -13.82
N ASN A 288 -39.29 15.43 -14.14
CA ASN A 288 -40.58 15.66 -14.82
C ASN A 288 -41.10 14.33 -15.35
N SER A 289 -41.96 13.68 -14.58
CA SER A 289 -43.23 13.10 -15.05
C SER A 289 -43.95 12.52 -13.83
N ALA A 290 -45.12 13.08 -13.55
CA ALA A 290 -46.17 12.50 -12.74
C ALA A 290 -46.65 11.15 -13.31
#